data_AF-A0A4D9DGF4-F1
#
_entry.id   AF-A0A4D9DGF4-F1
#
_cell.length_a   1.000
_cell.length_b   1.000
_cell.length_c   1.000
_cell.angle_alpha   90.00
_cell.angle_beta   90.00
_cell.angle_gamma   90.00
#
_symmetry.space_group_name_H-M   'P 1'
#
loop_
_entity.id
_entity.type
_entity.pdbx_description
1 polymer ?
#
loop_
_entity_poly.entity_id
_entity_poly.type
_entity_poly.pdbx_seq_one_letter_code
_entity_poly.pdbx_strand_id
1 'polypeptide(L)'
;MLADVDVTVLSLDDVEPYDEPDENQLTFEGNALLKAWVCVGKTGQAALADDSGLEVDVLNNMPGVRSARWAGIGAEDGENLDLLLRQLADVPEVARRARFVCVMALVTPDGREEVVRGVVEGHLLAEKRGDNGFGYDPIFVPDGHDKTTAEMSPEEKDAISHRGQAVRGMSTMIARLVLDDGVEKDDRTGTGTKSIFGYQLRVDLAQGFPLLTTKKLYRRAIKGELLWFISGSTNVSWLQENNVTIWDEWANADGELGPVYGHQWRSWPDGRGGSIDQLAQVIEQIKTNPDSRRLIVSAWNVGQLDDMALQPCHAFFQFYVADGKLSCQLYQRSADVFLGVPFNIASYALLTHMVAHVCGLQVGDFIHTFGDAHLYLNHIDQARDQLRRDPLELSTLWLDPAVKQIDDFTLDSIRFENYVSHPAISAEVSV
;
A
#
# COMPACT_ATOMS: atom_id res chain seq x y z
N MET A 1 7.93 -3.75 9.40
CA MET A 1 6.77 -3.76 8.48
C MET A 1 5.42 -3.48 9.16
N LEU A 2 5.29 -3.64 10.49
CA LEU A 2 4.12 -3.18 11.27
C LEU A 2 4.42 -1.99 12.20
N ALA A 3 5.62 -1.39 12.09
CA ALA A 3 6.08 -0.33 12.99
C ALA A 3 5.22 0.96 12.92
N ASP A 4 4.42 1.10 11.86
CA ASP A 4 3.59 2.28 11.60
C ASP A 4 2.08 2.01 11.81
N VAL A 5 1.73 0.83 12.33
CA VAL A 5 0.36 0.45 12.72
C VAL A 5 0.31 0.50 14.25
N ASP A 6 -0.71 1.11 14.85
CA ASP A 6 -0.87 1.20 16.32
C ASP A 6 -1.29 -0.15 16.92
N VAL A 7 -0.41 -1.13 16.78
CA VAL A 7 -0.53 -2.49 17.28
C VAL A 7 0.76 -2.85 17.99
N THR A 8 0.64 -3.44 19.17
CA THR A 8 1.79 -4.04 19.85
C THR A 8 2.01 -5.42 19.26
N VAL A 9 3.11 -5.60 18.52
CA VAL A 9 3.51 -6.92 18.01
C VAL A 9 4.23 -7.65 19.13
N LEU A 10 3.64 -8.76 19.57
CA LEU A 10 4.26 -9.69 20.51
C LEU A 10 4.89 -10.83 19.71
N SER A 11 6.15 -11.15 20.01
CA SER A 11 6.76 -12.40 19.57
C SER A 11 6.32 -13.55 20.47
N LEU A 12 6.63 -14.79 20.08
CA LEU A 12 6.36 -15.96 20.93
C LEU A 12 7.13 -15.92 22.26
N ASP A 13 8.25 -15.19 22.32
CA ASP A 13 9.02 -14.99 23.55
C ASP A 13 8.34 -14.01 24.52
N ASP A 14 7.38 -13.21 24.04
CA ASP A 14 6.65 -12.20 24.82
C ASP A 14 5.35 -12.73 25.45
N VAL A 15 4.99 -13.99 25.17
CA VAL A 15 3.79 -14.65 25.70
C VAL A 15 4.15 -15.84 26.59
N GLU A 16 3.17 -16.35 27.35
CA GLU A 16 3.38 -17.55 28.15
C GLU A 16 3.75 -18.74 27.23
N PRO A 17 4.86 -19.46 27.49
CA PRO A 17 5.31 -20.53 26.63
C PRO A 17 4.25 -21.63 26.48
N TYR A 18 4.07 -22.10 25.24
CA TYR A 18 3.21 -23.23 24.92
C TYR A 18 3.84 -24.10 23.85
N ASP A 19 3.45 -25.37 23.80
CA ASP A 19 3.94 -26.30 22.79
C ASP A 19 3.42 -25.89 21.41
N GLU A 20 4.34 -25.69 20.46
CA GLU A 20 3.98 -25.47 19.06
C GLU A 20 3.21 -26.68 18.49
N PRO A 21 2.22 -26.45 17.62
CA PRO A 21 1.46 -27.56 17.05
C PRO A 21 2.30 -28.39 16.09
N ASP A 22 2.06 -29.69 16.08
CA ASP A 22 2.59 -30.56 15.03
C ASP A 22 2.05 -30.13 13.66
N GLU A 23 2.93 -29.70 12.75
CA GLU A 23 2.61 -29.35 11.36
C GLU A 23 2.21 -30.58 10.53
N ASN A 24 0.96 -31.00 10.71
CA ASN A 24 0.38 -32.22 10.14
C ASN A 24 -0.59 -31.95 8.98
N GLN A 25 -0.73 -30.69 8.55
CA GLN A 25 -1.63 -30.34 7.46
C GLN A 25 -0.98 -30.62 6.11
N LEU A 26 -1.84 -30.84 5.10
CA LEU A 26 -1.43 -31.19 3.75
C LEU A 26 -1.09 -29.97 2.87
N THR A 27 -1.40 -28.76 3.34
CA THR A 27 -1.22 -27.50 2.61
C THR A 27 -0.54 -26.45 3.49
N PHE A 28 0.12 -25.47 2.84
CA PHE A 28 0.74 -24.34 3.54
C PHE A 28 -0.31 -23.51 4.29
N GLU A 29 -1.48 -23.30 3.69
CA GLU A 29 -2.63 -22.63 4.32
C GLU A 29 -3.07 -23.36 5.59
N GLY A 30 -3.14 -24.69 5.55
CA GLY A 30 -3.55 -25.48 6.70
C GLY A 30 -2.55 -25.35 7.85
N ASN A 31 -1.25 -25.45 7.59
CA ASN A 31 -0.23 -25.33 8.63
C ASN A 31 -0.16 -23.91 9.20
N ALA A 32 -0.25 -22.88 8.35
CA ALA A 32 -0.28 -21.48 8.79
C ALA A 32 -1.50 -21.21 9.67
N LEU A 33 -2.70 -21.65 9.27
CA LEU A 33 -3.91 -21.52 10.08
C LEU A 33 -3.86 -22.31 11.38
N LEU A 34 -3.33 -23.54 11.36
CA LEU A 34 -3.14 -24.35 12.56
C LEU A 34 -2.27 -23.63 13.59
N LYS A 35 -1.13 -23.07 13.15
CA LYS A 35 -0.24 -22.29 14.00
C LYS A 35 -0.91 -21.05 14.57
N ALA A 36 -1.61 -20.28 13.73
CA ALA A 36 -2.33 -19.09 14.17
C ALA A 36 -3.43 -19.45 15.19
N TRP A 37 -4.25 -20.46 14.94
CA TRP A 37 -5.31 -20.91 15.86
C TRP A 37 -4.79 -21.37 17.21
N VAL A 38 -3.70 -22.15 17.24
CA VAL A 38 -3.11 -22.56 18.52
C VAL A 38 -2.61 -21.35 19.28
N CYS A 39 -1.96 -20.40 18.61
CA CYS A 39 -1.53 -19.15 19.24
C CYS A 39 -2.72 -18.34 19.80
N VAL A 40 -3.81 -18.17 19.04
CA VAL A 40 -5.04 -17.51 19.52
C VAL A 40 -5.61 -18.23 20.74
N GLY A 41 -5.73 -19.55 20.68
CA GLY A 41 -6.29 -20.35 21.77
C GLY A 41 -5.48 -20.29 23.07
N LYS A 42 -4.17 -20.03 22.97
CA LYS A 42 -3.26 -19.92 24.12
C LYS A 42 -3.16 -18.52 24.68
N THR A 43 -3.12 -17.53 23.81
CA THR A 43 -2.87 -16.13 24.18
C THR A 43 -4.15 -15.33 24.39
N GLY A 44 -5.27 -15.76 23.80
CA GLY A 44 -6.51 -14.98 23.71
C GLY A 44 -6.38 -13.74 22.83
N GLN A 45 -5.29 -13.58 22.09
CA GLN A 45 -5.00 -12.45 21.22
C GLN A 45 -5.07 -12.87 19.75
N ALA A 46 -5.20 -11.91 18.84
CA ALA A 46 -5.07 -12.18 17.42
C ALA A 46 -3.64 -12.66 17.12
N ALA A 47 -3.51 -13.65 16.23
CA ALA A 47 -2.25 -14.27 15.90
C ALA A 47 -2.00 -14.26 14.40
N LEU A 48 -0.77 -13.91 14.03
CA LEU A 48 -0.25 -14.04 12.68
C LEU A 48 0.74 -15.21 12.66
N ALA A 49 0.60 -16.12 11.69
CA ALA A 49 1.54 -17.22 11.49
C ALA A 49 1.79 -17.45 10.00
N ASP A 50 2.96 -17.98 9.64
CA ASP A 50 3.30 -18.30 8.26
C ASP A 50 3.65 -19.78 8.08
N ASP A 51 3.51 -20.30 6.85
CA ASP A 51 4.12 -21.56 6.43
C ASP A 51 4.72 -21.39 5.03
N SER A 52 5.92 -21.93 4.82
CA SER A 52 6.65 -21.70 3.57
C SER A 52 7.48 -22.89 3.11
N GLY A 53 7.70 -22.97 1.80
CA GLY A 53 8.47 -24.06 1.21
C GLY A 53 8.68 -23.92 -0.28
N LEU A 54 9.38 -24.90 -0.85
CA LEU A 54 9.62 -25.05 -2.27
C LEU A 54 8.68 -26.12 -2.84
N GLU A 55 7.99 -25.79 -3.92
CA GLU A 55 7.26 -26.74 -4.75
C GLU A 55 8.01 -26.96 -6.06
N VAL A 56 8.22 -28.22 -6.46
CA VAL A 56 8.89 -28.56 -7.72
C VAL A 56 7.93 -29.31 -8.62
N ASP A 57 7.70 -28.78 -9.83
CA ASP A 57 6.63 -29.23 -10.74
C ASP A 57 6.76 -30.72 -11.08
N VAL A 58 7.96 -31.14 -11.49
CA VAL A 58 8.26 -32.54 -11.88
C VAL A 58 8.18 -33.52 -10.71
N LEU A 59 8.19 -33.03 -9.47
CA LEU A 59 8.00 -33.84 -8.27
C LEU A 59 6.58 -33.75 -7.73
N ASN A 60 5.62 -33.29 -8.55
CA ASN A 60 4.23 -33.05 -8.15
C ASN A 60 4.13 -32.10 -6.94
N ASN A 61 4.82 -30.96 -7.02
CA ASN A 61 4.91 -29.93 -5.97
C ASN A 61 5.62 -30.36 -4.68
N MET A 62 6.23 -31.54 -4.64
CA MET A 62 7.13 -31.90 -3.54
C MET A 62 8.45 -31.12 -3.69
N PRO A 63 9.14 -30.75 -2.58
CA PRO A 63 8.85 -31.11 -1.19
C PRO A 63 7.60 -30.47 -0.56
N GLY A 64 7.16 -29.31 -1.05
CA GLY A 64 5.96 -28.62 -0.57
C GLY A 64 6.03 -28.32 0.93
N VAL A 65 4.97 -28.62 1.68
CA VAL A 65 4.91 -28.48 3.16
C VAL A 65 5.98 -29.28 3.91
N ARG A 66 6.69 -30.19 3.24
CA ARG A 66 7.80 -30.96 3.84
C ARG A 66 9.16 -30.34 3.60
N SER A 67 9.23 -29.13 3.08
CA SER A 67 10.47 -28.47 2.65
C SER A 67 11.59 -28.50 3.70
N ALA A 68 11.28 -28.21 4.96
CA ALA A 68 12.25 -28.23 6.07
C ALA A 68 12.63 -29.64 6.56
N ARG A 69 11.88 -30.68 6.15
CA ARG A 69 12.02 -32.07 6.62
C ARG A 69 11.99 -33.07 5.47
N TRP A 70 12.46 -32.66 4.30
CA TRP A 70 12.32 -33.43 3.06
C TRP A 70 13.11 -34.72 3.10
N ALA A 71 14.32 -34.67 3.65
CA ALA A 71 15.18 -35.83 3.90
C ALA A 71 14.81 -36.58 5.19
N GLY A 72 13.83 -36.09 5.96
CA GLY A 72 13.37 -36.68 7.21
C GLY A 72 13.18 -35.65 8.32
N ILE A 73 12.52 -36.05 9.40
CA ILE A 73 12.40 -35.22 10.61
C ILE A 73 13.79 -35.03 11.22
N GLY A 74 14.19 -33.78 11.45
CA GLY A 74 15.50 -33.42 11.99
C GLY A 74 16.63 -33.33 10.95
N ALA A 75 16.31 -33.44 9.65
CA ALA A 75 17.28 -33.23 8.59
C ALA A 75 17.75 -31.77 8.52
N GLU A 76 19.04 -31.58 8.24
CA GLU A 76 19.59 -30.26 7.99
C GLU A 76 19.28 -29.78 6.55
N ASP A 77 19.31 -28.46 6.34
CA ASP A 77 19.05 -27.85 5.03
C ASP A 77 19.92 -28.44 3.91
N GLY A 78 21.19 -28.74 4.19
CA GLY A 78 22.10 -29.37 3.24
C GLY A 78 21.63 -30.76 2.80
N GLU A 79 21.09 -31.56 3.72
CA GLU A 79 20.60 -32.91 3.44
C GLU A 79 19.31 -32.89 2.61
N ASN A 80 18.42 -31.94 2.92
CA ASN A 80 17.19 -31.68 2.17
C ASN A 80 17.53 -31.29 0.71
N LEU A 81 18.46 -30.36 0.54
CA LEU A 81 18.94 -29.89 -0.75
C LEU A 81 19.65 -30.99 -1.55
N ASP A 82 20.51 -31.79 -0.91
CA ASP A 82 21.24 -32.89 -1.55
C ASP A 82 20.30 -34.04 -1.97
N LEU A 83 19.24 -34.29 -1.21
CA LEU A 83 18.18 -35.22 -1.64
C LEU A 83 17.46 -34.69 -2.88
N LEU A 84 17.08 -33.42 -2.89
CA LEU A 84 16.39 -32.80 -4.02
C LEU A 84 17.25 -32.85 -5.29
N LEU A 85 18.53 -32.49 -5.21
CA LEU A 85 19.45 -32.57 -6.34
C LEU A 85 19.61 -34.00 -6.89
N ARG A 86 19.68 -35.00 -6.01
CA ARG A 86 19.72 -36.42 -6.43
C ARG A 86 18.44 -36.85 -7.14
N GLN A 87 17.28 -36.38 -6.69
CA GLN A 87 15.98 -36.67 -7.31
C GLN A 87 15.78 -35.98 -8.66
N LEU A 88 16.53 -34.90 -8.92
CA LEU A 88 16.49 -34.15 -10.18
C LEU A 88 17.62 -34.52 -11.15
N ALA A 89 18.48 -35.48 -10.79
CA ALA A 89 19.71 -35.79 -11.53
C ALA A 89 19.46 -36.23 -12.99
N ASP A 90 18.36 -36.92 -13.25
CA ASP A 90 17.93 -37.37 -14.58
C ASP A 90 16.86 -36.47 -15.24
N VAL A 91 16.45 -35.40 -14.55
CA VAL A 91 15.49 -34.42 -15.07
C VAL A 91 16.21 -33.36 -15.91
N PRO A 92 15.82 -33.12 -17.17
CA PRO A 92 16.38 -32.05 -17.99
C PRO A 92 16.16 -30.67 -17.35
N GLU A 93 17.14 -29.76 -17.46
CA GLU A 93 17.09 -28.43 -16.84
C GLU A 93 15.82 -27.63 -17.19
N VAL A 94 15.40 -27.70 -18.46
CA VAL A 94 14.17 -27.04 -18.94
C VAL A 94 12.88 -27.50 -18.24
N ALA A 95 12.91 -28.68 -17.61
CA ALA A 95 11.80 -29.25 -16.86
C ALA A 95 11.89 -29.01 -15.34
N ARG A 96 12.98 -28.42 -14.83
CA ARG A 96 13.21 -28.18 -13.39
C ARG A 96 12.51 -26.91 -12.90
N ARG A 97 11.25 -26.74 -13.26
CA ARG A 97 10.41 -25.63 -12.82
C ARG A 97 10.05 -25.80 -11.35
N ALA A 98 10.13 -24.71 -10.60
CA ALA A 98 9.85 -24.69 -9.18
C ALA A 98 9.32 -23.33 -8.76
N ARG A 99 8.73 -23.29 -7.57
CA ARG A 99 8.28 -22.05 -6.94
C ARG A 99 8.51 -22.07 -5.45
N PHE A 100 8.96 -20.94 -4.91
CA PHE A 100 8.85 -20.71 -3.49
C PHE A 100 7.46 -20.19 -3.16
N VAL A 101 6.84 -20.79 -2.15
CA VAL A 101 5.50 -20.45 -1.65
C VAL A 101 5.61 -20.05 -0.20
N CYS A 102 4.97 -18.95 0.19
CA CYS A 102 4.74 -18.58 1.57
C CYS A 102 3.27 -18.27 1.73
N VAL A 103 2.65 -18.84 2.74
CA VAL A 103 1.31 -18.47 3.17
C VAL A 103 1.42 -17.77 4.52
N MET A 104 0.78 -16.61 4.66
CA MET A 104 0.54 -15.96 5.94
C MET A 104 -0.93 -16.08 6.31
N ALA A 105 -1.19 -16.46 7.56
CA ALA A 105 -2.52 -16.58 8.14
C ALA A 105 -2.65 -15.62 9.34
N LEU A 106 -3.72 -14.83 9.36
CA LEU A 106 -4.18 -14.03 10.50
C LEU A 106 -5.44 -14.70 11.06
N VAL A 107 -5.42 -14.98 12.36
CA VAL A 107 -6.59 -15.50 13.09
C VAL A 107 -6.92 -14.58 14.25
N THR A 108 -8.19 -14.26 14.46
CA THR A 108 -8.65 -13.41 15.57
C THR A 108 -9.41 -14.23 16.63
N PRO A 109 -9.49 -13.76 17.90
CA PRO A 109 -10.13 -14.52 18.99
C PRO A 109 -11.62 -14.82 18.80
N ASP A 110 -12.31 -14.03 18.00
CA ASP A 110 -13.70 -14.25 17.58
C ASP A 110 -13.84 -15.28 16.44
N GLY A 111 -12.72 -15.80 15.95
CA GLY A 111 -12.63 -16.93 15.04
C GLY A 111 -12.64 -16.57 13.56
N ARG A 112 -12.27 -15.34 13.20
CA ARG A 112 -12.02 -15.00 11.79
C ARG A 112 -10.66 -15.51 11.37
N GLU A 113 -10.59 -15.95 10.12
CA GLU A 113 -9.40 -16.48 9.48
C GLU A 113 -9.17 -15.72 8.19
N GLU A 114 -7.95 -15.26 7.99
CA GLU A 114 -7.56 -14.57 6.78
C GLU A 114 -6.20 -15.07 6.31
N VAL A 115 -6.08 -15.34 5.01
CA VAL A 115 -4.90 -16.02 4.47
C VAL A 115 -4.43 -15.33 3.20
N VAL A 116 -3.12 -15.09 3.09
CA VAL A 116 -2.47 -14.54 1.90
C VAL A 116 -1.34 -15.45 1.47
N ARG A 117 -1.30 -15.75 0.17
CA ARG A 117 -0.29 -16.59 -0.47
C ARG A 117 0.63 -15.72 -1.34
N GLY A 118 1.92 -15.72 -1.05
CA GLY A 118 2.97 -15.16 -1.89
C GLY A 118 3.73 -16.26 -2.63
N VAL A 119 4.08 -16.02 -3.90
CA VAL A 119 4.70 -17.02 -4.78
C VAL A 119 5.81 -16.38 -5.61
N VAL A 120 6.96 -17.04 -5.66
CA VAL A 120 8.03 -16.71 -6.60
C VAL A 120 8.25 -17.89 -7.51
N GLU A 121 7.93 -17.74 -8.79
CA GLU A 121 8.18 -18.73 -9.83
C GLU A 121 9.65 -18.68 -10.28
N GLY A 122 10.18 -19.83 -10.67
CA GLY A 122 11.57 -19.95 -11.09
C GLY A 122 11.96 -21.35 -11.57
N HIS A 123 13.25 -21.61 -11.57
CA HIS A 123 13.82 -22.90 -11.97
C HIS A 123 15.01 -23.29 -11.09
N LEU A 124 15.35 -24.59 -11.12
CA LEU A 124 16.41 -25.17 -10.29
C LEU A 124 17.65 -25.54 -11.10
N LEU A 125 18.81 -25.15 -10.57
CA LEU A 125 20.12 -25.49 -11.12
C LEU A 125 20.56 -26.90 -10.72
N ALA A 126 21.51 -27.45 -11.49
CA ALA A 126 22.19 -28.70 -11.16
C ALA A 126 23.29 -28.52 -10.08
N GLU A 127 23.85 -27.32 -9.98
CA GLU A 127 24.96 -27.00 -9.09
C GLU A 127 24.59 -25.81 -8.20
N LYS A 128 25.05 -25.85 -6.95
CA LYS A 128 24.84 -24.79 -5.97
C LYS A 128 25.66 -23.56 -6.36
N ARG A 129 25.05 -22.38 -6.30
CA ARG A 129 25.73 -21.09 -6.46
C ARG A 129 25.29 -20.13 -5.36
N GLY A 130 26.24 -19.35 -4.87
CA GLY A 130 26.02 -18.37 -3.79
C GLY A 130 26.13 -18.97 -2.40
N ASP A 131 26.45 -18.10 -1.44
CA ASP A 131 26.72 -18.46 -0.04
C ASP A 131 25.71 -17.82 0.93
N ASN A 132 24.78 -17.00 0.42
CA ASN A 132 23.75 -16.35 1.24
C ASN A 132 22.47 -17.20 1.31
N GLY A 133 21.63 -16.94 2.31
CA GLY A 133 20.34 -17.63 2.45
C GLY A 133 20.44 -19.00 3.11
N PHE A 134 19.40 -19.83 2.91
CA PHE A 134 19.25 -21.13 3.56
C PHE A 134 18.39 -22.07 2.73
N GLY A 135 18.27 -23.34 3.14
CA GLY A 135 17.47 -24.35 2.44
C GLY A 135 17.85 -24.51 0.96
N TYR A 136 16.90 -24.16 0.09
CA TYR A 136 17.01 -24.37 -1.36
C TYR A 136 17.52 -23.15 -2.15
N ASP A 137 17.82 -22.05 -1.46
CA ASP A 137 18.29 -20.81 -2.08
C ASP A 137 19.48 -20.99 -3.05
N PRO A 138 20.49 -21.84 -2.76
CA PRO A 138 21.67 -21.97 -3.61
C PRO A 138 21.40 -22.56 -4.99
N ILE A 139 20.21 -23.08 -5.27
CA ILE A 139 19.89 -23.68 -6.57
C ILE A 139 18.68 -23.04 -7.24
N PHE A 140 17.94 -22.17 -6.55
CA PHE A 140 16.72 -21.57 -7.09
C PHE A 140 17.02 -20.25 -7.80
N VAL A 141 16.68 -20.17 -9.07
CA VAL A 141 16.78 -18.95 -9.89
C VAL A 141 15.37 -18.45 -10.18
N PRO A 142 14.97 -17.27 -9.64
CA PRO A 142 13.67 -16.67 -9.93
C PRO A 142 13.52 -16.33 -11.41
N ASP A 143 12.30 -16.39 -11.93
CA ASP A 143 12.01 -16.00 -13.31
C ASP A 143 12.43 -14.54 -13.57
N GLY A 144 13.09 -14.31 -14.71
CA GLY A 144 13.62 -12.99 -15.08
C GLY A 144 14.97 -12.65 -14.45
N HIS A 145 15.58 -13.57 -13.70
CA HIS A 145 16.91 -13.40 -13.11
C HIS A 145 17.89 -14.48 -13.59
N ASP A 146 19.20 -14.17 -13.56
CA ASP A 146 20.28 -15.11 -13.89
C ASP A 146 21.03 -15.63 -12.65
N LYS A 147 20.77 -15.01 -11.49
CA LYS A 147 21.38 -15.31 -10.19
C LYS A 147 20.46 -16.20 -9.36
N THR A 148 21.03 -17.10 -8.56
CA THR A 148 20.26 -17.79 -7.52
C THR A 148 19.84 -16.81 -6.42
N THR A 149 18.82 -17.14 -5.63
CA THR A 149 18.45 -16.33 -4.46
C THR A 149 19.56 -16.30 -3.39
N ALA A 150 20.52 -17.22 -3.42
CA ALA A 150 21.73 -17.20 -2.60
C ALA A 150 22.84 -16.29 -3.13
N GLU A 151 22.79 -15.89 -4.41
CA GLU A 151 23.73 -14.94 -5.02
C GLU A 151 23.22 -13.49 -4.95
N MET A 152 21.94 -13.30 -4.62
CA MET A 152 21.32 -11.99 -4.46
C MET A 152 21.72 -11.34 -3.13
N SER A 153 21.75 -10.01 -3.09
CA SER A 153 21.82 -9.28 -1.82
C SER A 153 20.54 -9.49 -1.00
N PRO A 154 20.57 -9.29 0.33
CA PRO A 154 19.36 -9.31 1.14
C PRO A 154 18.24 -8.40 0.60
N GLU A 155 18.58 -7.20 0.14
CA GLU A 155 17.63 -6.22 -0.40
C GLU A 155 17.02 -6.68 -1.74
N GLU A 156 17.86 -7.20 -2.65
CA GLU A 156 17.40 -7.75 -3.94
C GLU A 156 16.44 -8.92 -3.71
N LYS A 157 16.76 -9.79 -2.75
CA LYS A 157 15.95 -10.95 -2.38
C LYS A 157 14.63 -10.52 -1.74
N ASP A 158 14.66 -9.59 -0.78
CA ASP A 158 13.47 -9.12 -0.07
C ASP A 158 12.44 -8.48 -0.98
N ALA A 159 12.89 -7.72 -1.99
CA ALA A 159 12.01 -7.07 -2.98
C ALA A 159 11.09 -8.07 -3.68
N ILE A 160 11.65 -9.19 -4.14
CA ILE A 160 10.94 -10.19 -4.93
C ILE A 160 10.39 -11.35 -4.09
N SER A 161 10.85 -11.52 -2.84
CA SER A 161 10.58 -12.72 -2.04
C SER A 161 9.09 -13.02 -1.88
N HIS A 162 8.75 -14.31 -1.96
CA HIS A 162 7.43 -14.88 -1.68
C HIS A 162 6.93 -14.48 -0.28
N ARG A 163 7.82 -14.44 0.72
CA ARG A 163 7.51 -13.93 2.06
C ARG A 163 7.16 -12.44 2.05
N GLY A 164 7.95 -11.62 1.37
CA GLY A 164 7.68 -10.19 1.19
C GLY A 164 6.36 -9.92 0.47
N GLN A 165 6.03 -10.71 -0.56
CA GLN A 165 4.73 -10.65 -1.24
C GLN A 165 3.57 -11.00 -0.30
N ALA A 166 3.71 -12.07 0.50
CA ALA A 166 2.68 -12.48 1.45
C ALA A 166 2.43 -11.41 2.53
N VAL A 167 3.51 -10.80 3.07
CA VAL A 167 3.40 -9.68 4.03
C VAL A 167 2.72 -8.46 3.41
N ARG A 168 3.07 -8.11 2.16
CA ARG A 168 2.43 -6.97 1.47
C ARG A 168 0.94 -7.24 1.21
N GLY A 169 0.55 -8.44 0.83
CA GLY A 169 -0.86 -8.81 0.69
C GLY A 169 -1.61 -8.73 2.02
N MET A 170 -0.98 -9.11 3.13
CA MET A 170 -1.53 -8.99 4.49
C MET A 170 -1.83 -7.51 4.85
N SER A 171 -1.03 -6.55 4.39
CA SER A 171 -1.30 -5.13 4.61
C SER A 171 -2.60 -4.60 3.94
N THR A 172 -3.10 -5.27 2.89
CA THR A 172 -4.40 -4.94 2.28
C THR A 172 -5.57 -5.34 3.19
N MET A 173 -5.35 -6.28 4.11
CA MET A 173 -6.34 -6.68 5.11
C MET A 173 -6.62 -5.60 6.16
N ILE A 174 -5.89 -4.49 6.20
CA ILE A 174 -6.30 -3.35 7.02
C ILE A 174 -7.68 -2.80 6.61
N ALA A 175 -8.06 -2.89 5.33
CA ALA A 175 -9.43 -2.59 4.91
C ALA A 175 -10.46 -3.56 5.51
N ARG A 176 -10.06 -4.82 5.79
CA ARG A 176 -10.85 -5.81 6.53
C ARG A 176 -10.88 -5.51 8.02
N LEU A 177 -9.78 -5.11 8.65
CA LEU A 177 -9.77 -4.68 10.06
C LEU A 177 -10.76 -3.53 10.34
N VAL A 178 -10.98 -2.58 9.42
CA VAL A 178 -12.05 -1.57 9.58
C VAL A 178 -13.46 -2.19 9.53
N LEU A 179 -13.68 -3.20 8.69
CA LEU A 179 -14.95 -3.92 8.59
C LEU A 179 -15.23 -4.78 9.83
N ASP A 180 -14.18 -5.31 10.44
CA ASP A 180 -14.21 -6.41 11.40
C ASP A 180 -13.98 -5.94 12.85
N ASP A 181 -13.10 -4.97 13.08
CA ASP A 181 -12.77 -4.38 14.38
C ASP A 181 -13.18 -2.91 14.52
N GLY A 182 -13.71 -2.32 13.44
CA GLY A 182 -14.19 -0.94 13.45
C GLY A 182 -15.35 -0.76 14.44
N VAL A 183 -15.21 0.21 15.34
CA VAL A 183 -16.27 0.56 16.29
C VAL A 183 -17.36 1.31 15.54
N GLU A 184 -18.62 0.90 15.72
CA GLU A 184 -19.75 1.66 15.20
C GLU A 184 -19.83 3.03 15.90
N LYS A 185 -19.88 4.09 15.11
CA LYS A 185 -19.87 5.46 15.60
C LYS A 185 -20.79 6.33 14.76
N ASP A 186 -21.60 7.13 15.43
CA ASP A 186 -22.38 8.19 14.79
C ASP A 186 -21.44 9.23 14.17
N ASP A 187 -21.85 9.79 13.04
CA ASP A 187 -21.08 10.79 12.30
C ASP A 187 -21.95 12.02 11.98
N ARG A 188 -21.34 13.10 11.47
CA ARG A 188 -22.04 14.37 11.23
C ARG A 188 -23.12 14.27 10.14
N THR A 189 -23.04 13.29 9.23
CA THR A 189 -24.02 13.11 8.14
C THR A 189 -25.23 12.27 8.59
N GLY A 190 -25.16 11.65 9.77
CA GLY A 190 -26.21 10.77 10.29
C GLY A 190 -26.26 9.38 9.63
N THR A 191 -25.22 9.01 8.86
CA THR A 191 -25.15 7.70 8.17
C THR A 191 -24.59 6.62 9.09
N GLY A 192 -23.70 6.99 10.01
CA GLY A 192 -22.96 6.06 10.85
C GLY A 192 -21.77 5.44 10.11
N THR A 193 -20.74 5.09 10.87
CA THR A 193 -19.48 4.57 10.35
C THR A 193 -18.98 3.38 11.17
N LYS A 194 -18.20 2.49 10.55
CA LYS A 194 -17.25 1.62 11.26
C LYS A 194 -15.86 2.21 11.12
N SER A 195 -15.18 2.48 12.24
CA SER A 195 -13.90 3.18 12.19
C SER A 195 -12.80 2.58 13.07
N ILE A 196 -11.56 2.79 12.63
CA ILE A 196 -10.33 2.63 13.41
C ILE A 196 -9.65 4.00 13.53
N PHE A 197 -8.83 4.18 14.56
CA PHE A 197 -8.10 5.44 14.79
C PHE A 197 -6.59 5.19 14.77
N GLY A 198 -5.90 5.78 13.79
CA GLY A 198 -4.47 5.56 13.59
C GLY A 198 -4.17 4.37 12.69
N TYR A 199 -3.71 4.66 11.47
CA TYR A 199 -3.15 3.66 10.56
C TYR A 199 -2.17 4.33 9.60
N GLN A 200 -1.21 3.60 9.06
CA GLN A 200 -0.29 4.12 8.06
C GLN A 200 -0.05 3.10 6.95
N LEU A 201 -0.11 3.57 5.71
CA LEU A 201 0.26 2.81 4.53
C LEU A 201 1.48 3.45 3.86
N ARG A 202 2.28 2.64 3.16
CA ARG A 202 3.40 3.09 2.33
C ARG A 202 3.27 2.50 0.92
N VAL A 203 3.49 3.33 -0.09
CA VAL A 203 3.53 2.97 -1.51
C VAL A 203 4.88 3.39 -2.08
N ASP A 204 5.62 2.44 -2.64
CA ASP A 204 6.80 2.72 -3.46
C ASP A 204 6.35 3.19 -4.86
N LEU A 205 6.50 4.48 -5.15
CA LEU A 205 6.08 5.08 -6.42
C LEU A 205 6.98 4.68 -7.59
N ALA A 206 8.13 4.06 -7.34
CA ALA A 206 9.00 3.53 -8.39
C ALA A 206 8.45 2.24 -9.01
N GLN A 207 7.57 1.49 -8.31
CA GLN A 207 6.97 0.26 -8.82
C GLN A 207 5.82 0.49 -9.81
N GLY A 208 5.27 1.71 -9.84
CA GLY A 208 4.12 2.05 -10.65
C GLY A 208 3.25 3.12 -9.99
N PHE A 209 2.30 3.65 -10.74
CA PHE A 209 1.38 4.68 -10.25
C PHE A 209 0.17 4.03 -9.54
N PRO A 210 -0.10 4.39 -8.26
CA PRO A 210 -1.04 3.68 -7.39
C PRO A 210 -2.51 4.06 -7.64
N LEU A 211 -2.99 3.90 -8.88
CA LEU A 211 -4.42 3.88 -9.15
C LEU A 211 -5.00 2.52 -8.76
N LEU A 212 -5.99 2.53 -7.87
CA LEU A 212 -6.72 1.33 -7.48
C LEU A 212 -7.26 0.58 -8.71
N THR A 213 -7.02 -0.73 -8.76
CA THR A 213 -7.40 -1.58 -9.91
C THR A 213 -8.62 -2.46 -9.63
N THR A 214 -8.95 -2.72 -8.36
CA THR A 214 -10.13 -3.51 -7.94
C THR A 214 -11.46 -2.78 -8.17
N LYS A 215 -11.43 -1.47 -8.45
CA LYS A 215 -12.55 -0.72 -9.02
C LYS A 215 -12.06 0.42 -9.88
N LYS A 216 -12.84 0.79 -10.88
CA LYS A 216 -12.53 1.89 -11.80
C LYS A 216 -12.62 3.25 -11.10
N LEU A 217 -11.56 4.05 -11.18
CA LEU A 217 -11.52 5.43 -10.66
C LEU A 217 -11.79 6.50 -11.74
N TYR A 218 -12.38 7.62 -11.33
CA TYR A 218 -12.63 8.77 -12.21
C TYR A 218 -11.37 9.65 -12.34
N ARG A 219 -10.44 9.22 -13.18
CA ARG A 219 -9.10 9.83 -13.36
C ARG A 219 -9.11 11.32 -13.73
N ARG A 220 -10.13 11.81 -14.42
CA ARG A 220 -10.23 13.24 -14.78
C ARG A 220 -10.46 14.11 -13.54
N ALA A 221 -11.29 13.65 -12.59
CA ALA A 221 -11.51 14.34 -11.33
C ALA A 221 -10.22 14.41 -10.49
N ILE A 222 -9.45 13.32 -10.39
CA ILE A 222 -8.17 13.30 -9.66
C ILE A 222 -7.22 14.39 -10.19
N LYS A 223 -7.07 14.50 -11.52
CA LYS A 223 -6.22 15.54 -12.12
C LYS A 223 -6.80 16.93 -11.93
N GLY A 224 -8.10 17.09 -12.21
CA GLY A 224 -8.76 18.39 -12.16
C GLY A 224 -8.74 19.00 -10.77
N GLU A 225 -9.09 18.21 -9.75
CA GLU A 225 -9.06 18.66 -8.36
C GLU A 225 -7.66 19.07 -7.92
N LEU A 226 -6.63 18.27 -8.22
CA LEU A 226 -5.27 18.62 -7.83
C LEU A 226 -4.78 19.90 -8.51
N LEU A 227 -5.06 20.08 -9.81
CA LEU A 227 -4.72 21.32 -10.52
C LEU A 227 -5.46 22.53 -9.95
N TRP A 228 -6.72 22.34 -9.53
CA TRP A 228 -7.53 23.37 -8.88
C TRP A 228 -7.00 23.74 -7.48
N PHE A 229 -6.54 22.76 -6.68
CA PHE A 229 -5.82 23.03 -5.43
C PHE A 229 -4.51 23.78 -5.68
N ILE A 230 -3.71 23.33 -6.66
CA ILE A 230 -2.45 23.97 -7.02
C ILE A 230 -2.71 25.41 -7.42
N SER A 231 -3.74 25.71 -8.23
CA SER A 231 -4.04 27.09 -8.66
C SER A 231 -4.49 28.01 -7.53
N GLY A 232 -4.76 27.46 -6.34
CA GLY A 232 -5.26 28.22 -5.20
C GLY A 232 -6.75 28.57 -5.26
N SER A 233 -7.49 27.97 -6.20
CA SER A 233 -8.90 28.29 -6.40
C SER A 233 -9.77 27.64 -5.32
N THR A 234 -10.89 28.29 -5.03
CA THR A 234 -11.93 27.86 -4.06
C THR A 234 -13.32 27.83 -4.66
N ASN A 235 -13.44 28.19 -5.95
CA ASN A 235 -14.70 28.21 -6.68
C ASN A 235 -14.80 27.00 -7.62
N VAL A 236 -15.93 26.29 -7.59
CA VAL A 236 -16.17 25.09 -8.39
C VAL A 236 -16.33 25.34 -9.89
N SER A 237 -16.53 26.59 -10.32
CA SER A 237 -16.76 26.93 -11.74
C SER A 237 -15.67 26.37 -12.66
N TRP A 238 -14.40 26.47 -12.26
CA TRP A 238 -13.30 25.89 -13.04
C TRP A 238 -13.37 24.36 -13.13
N LEU A 239 -13.77 23.69 -12.04
CA LEU A 239 -13.96 22.23 -12.02
C LEU A 239 -15.11 21.84 -12.97
N GLN A 240 -16.23 22.57 -12.90
CA GLN A 240 -17.42 22.34 -13.72
C GLN A 240 -17.15 22.57 -15.21
N GLU A 241 -16.48 23.67 -15.57
CA GLU A 241 -15.99 23.94 -16.93
C GLU A 241 -15.09 22.80 -17.46
N ASN A 242 -14.41 22.11 -16.55
CA ASN A 242 -13.59 20.94 -16.82
C ASN A 242 -14.31 19.61 -16.60
N ASN A 243 -15.64 19.57 -16.50
CA ASN A 243 -16.46 18.37 -16.31
C ASN A 243 -16.11 17.57 -15.02
N VAL A 244 -15.79 18.28 -13.95
CA VAL A 244 -15.54 17.72 -12.62
C VAL A 244 -16.55 18.33 -11.64
N THR A 245 -17.35 17.49 -11.00
CA THR A 245 -18.51 17.89 -10.17
C THR A 245 -18.39 17.40 -8.72
N ILE A 246 -17.22 16.90 -8.30
CA ILE A 246 -17.02 16.22 -7.01
C ILE A 246 -17.11 17.14 -5.78
N TRP A 247 -17.28 18.45 -5.98
CA TRP A 247 -17.38 19.47 -4.94
C TRP A 247 -18.74 20.19 -4.96
N ASP A 248 -19.63 19.83 -5.88
CA ASP A 248 -20.88 20.56 -6.14
C ASP A 248 -21.82 20.54 -4.93
N GLU A 249 -21.86 19.43 -4.18
CA GLU A 249 -22.73 19.28 -3.00
C GLU A 249 -22.36 20.20 -1.83
N TRP A 250 -21.11 20.68 -1.77
CA TRP A 250 -20.63 21.56 -0.70
C TRP A 250 -20.58 23.03 -1.10
N ALA A 251 -20.64 23.34 -2.40
CA ALA A 251 -20.54 24.71 -2.89
C ALA A 251 -21.80 25.51 -2.56
N ASN A 252 -21.63 26.81 -2.26
CA ASN A 252 -22.77 27.71 -2.11
C ASN A 252 -23.37 28.10 -3.48
N ALA A 253 -24.40 28.95 -3.49
CA ALA A 253 -25.09 29.36 -4.71
C ALA A 253 -24.20 30.07 -5.77
N ASP A 254 -23.08 30.66 -5.34
CA ASP A 254 -22.10 31.33 -6.20
C ASP A 254 -20.91 30.40 -6.56
N GLY A 255 -20.95 29.14 -6.12
CA GLY A 255 -19.92 28.14 -6.37
C GLY A 255 -18.73 28.20 -5.40
N GLU A 256 -18.80 29.01 -4.34
CA GLU A 256 -17.69 29.17 -3.38
C GLU A 256 -17.73 28.11 -2.27
N LEU A 257 -16.53 27.67 -1.85
CA LEU A 257 -16.31 26.72 -0.77
C LEU A 257 -15.67 27.35 0.48
N GLY A 258 -15.40 28.65 0.46
CA GLY A 258 -14.61 29.32 1.49
C GLY A 258 -13.11 29.03 1.36
N PRO A 259 -12.29 29.32 2.39
CA PRO A 259 -10.82 29.25 2.30
C PRO A 259 -10.31 27.81 2.45
N VAL A 260 -10.81 26.88 1.63
CA VAL A 260 -10.42 25.46 1.60
C VAL A 260 -9.01 25.26 0.98
N TYR A 261 -8.55 24.02 0.93
CA TYR A 261 -7.20 23.56 0.53
C TYR A 261 -6.38 24.52 -0.34
N GLY A 262 -6.81 24.82 -1.58
CA GLY A 262 -6.03 25.65 -2.51
C GLY A 262 -5.70 27.03 -1.93
N HIS A 263 -6.67 27.67 -1.29
CA HIS A 263 -6.44 28.95 -0.59
C HIS A 263 -5.37 28.81 0.49
N GLN A 264 -5.41 27.74 1.29
CA GLN A 264 -4.40 27.51 2.31
C GLN A 264 -3.02 27.20 1.70
N TRP A 265 -2.97 26.45 0.59
CA TRP A 265 -1.70 26.10 -0.05
C TRP A 265 -1.00 27.31 -0.67
N ARG A 266 -1.76 28.23 -1.27
CA ARG A 266 -1.22 29.35 -2.05
C ARG A 266 -1.30 30.71 -1.37
N SER A 267 -2.18 30.87 -0.40
CA SER A 267 -2.55 32.18 0.18
C SER A 267 -2.80 32.13 1.69
N TRP A 268 -2.07 31.29 2.44
CA TRP A 268 -2.25 31.19 3.89
C TRP A 268 -2.02 32.57 4.57
N PRO A 269 -2.96 33.08 5.39
CA PRO A 269 -2.82 34.40 6.00
C PRO A 269 -1.67 34.46 7.02
N ASP A 270 -0.77 35.44 6.90
CA ASP A 270 0.43 35.55 7.75
C ASP A 270 0.19 36.22 9.12
N GLY A 271 -1.06 36.62 9.40
CA GLY A 271 -1.46 37.35 10.60
C GLY A 271 -1.04 38.83 10.65
N ARG A 272 -0.47 39.35 9.55
CA ARG A 272 0.04 40.74 9.42
C ARG A 272 -0.53 41.46 8.19
N GLY A 273 -1.55 40.87 7.56
CA GLY A 273 -2.19 41.42 6.36
C GLY A 273 -1.57 40.97 5.05
N GLY A 274 -0.62 40.02 5.09
CA GLY A 274 -0.05 39.35 3.92
C GLY A 274 -0.49 37.89 3.81
N SER A 275 0.10 37.18 2.85
CA SER A 275 -0.14 35.74 2.63
C SER A 275 1.16 34.97 2.42
N ILE A 276 1.09 33.67 2.68
CA ILE A 276 2.18 32.70 2.57
C ILE A 276 1.79 31.68 1.49
N ASP A 277 2.53 31.66 0.39
CA ASP A 277 2.44 30.59 -0.61
C ASP A 277 3.27 29.39 -0.14
N GLN A 278 2.63 28.48 0.61
CA GLN A 278 3.29 27.31 1.19
C GLN A 278 3.81 26.36 0.10
N LEU A 279 3.06 26.16 -0.97
CA LEU A 279 3.44 25.25 -2.06
C LEU A 279 4.67 25.78 -2.82
N ALA A 280 4.67 27.07 -3.18
CA ALA A 280 5.83 27.67 -3.84
C ALA A 280 7.08 27.65 -2.93
N GLN A 281 6.91 27.97 -1.64
CA GLN A 281 8.01 27.94 -0.67
C GLN A 281 8.59 26.55 -0.48
N VAL A 282 7.75 25.50 -0.37
CA VAL A 282 8.27 24.14 -0.18
C VAL A 282 9.01 23.63 -1.42
N ILE A 283 8.52 23.94 -2.63
CA ILE A 283 9.20 23.59 -3.89
C ILE A 283 10.56 24.29 -3.99
N GLU A 284 10.62 25.57 -3.64
CA GLU A 284 11.89 26.30 -3.61
C GLU A 284 12.85 25.75 -2.55
N GLN A 285 12.35 25.38 -1.36
CA GLN A 285 13.16 24.73 -0.34
C GLN A 285 13.65 23.35 -0.76
N ILE A 286 12.86 22.55 -1.49
CA ILE A 286 13.32 21.28 -2.05
C ILE A 286 14.51 21.51 -2.99
N LYS A 287 14.48 22.55 -3.81
CA LYS A 287 15.55 22.88 -4.77
C LYS A 287 16.82 23.41 -4.09
N THR A 288 16.67 24.18 -3.00
CA THR A 288 17.79 24.93 -2.39
C THR A 288 18.30 24.37 -1.06
N ASN A 289 17.47 23.63 -0.34
CA ASN A 289 17.75 23.04 0.96
C ASN A 289 16.99 21.70 1.16
N PRO A 290 17.27 20.68 0.33
CA PRO A 290 16.53 19.41 0.31
C PRO A 290 16.57 18.63 1.65
N ASP A 291 17.62 18.83 2.46
CA ASP A 291 17.78 18.17 3.76
C ASP A 291 16.90 18.80 4.87
N SER A 292 16.15 19.85 4.53
CA SER A 292 15.23 20.50 5.46
C SER A 292 14.21 19.51 6.01
N ARG A 293 14.10 19.44 7.34
CA ARG A 293 13.07 18.66 8.04
C ARG A 293 11.76 19.43 8.18
N ARG A 294 11.58 20.50 7.40
CA ARG A 294 10.46 21.46 7.50
C ARG A 294 9.77 21.67 6.15
N LEU A 295 9.94 20.73 5.21
CA LEU A 295 9.33 20.79 3.89
C LEU A 295 7.84 20.44 3.99
N ILE A 296 7.02 21.40 4.42
CA ILE A 296 5.67 21.16 4.92
C ILE A 296 4.66 22.06 4.21
N VAL A 297 3.46 21.53 3.99
CA VAL A 297 2.26 22.31 3.66
C VAL A 297 1.12 21.88 4.57
N SER A 298 0.43 22.86 5.15
CA SER A 298 -0.75 22.63 5.99
C SER A 298 -2.00 23.24 5.37
N ALA A 299 -3.09 22.47 5.33
CA ALA A 299 -4.42 23.00 5.06
C ALA A 299 -5.18 23.32 6.36
N TRP A 300 -4.68 22.89 7.52
CA TRP A 300 -5.38 23.00 8.81
C TRP A 300 -5.19 24.38 9.45
N ASN A 301 -5.86 25.39 8.93
CA ASN A 301 -5.87 26.73 9.52
C ASN A 301 -6.98 26.87 10.56
N VAL A 302 -6.61 26.73 11.83
CA VAL A 302 -7.54 26.81 12.98
C VAL A 302 -8.38 28.10 12.96
N GLY A 303 -7.83 29.22 12.50
CA GLY A 303 -8.53 30.51 12.47
C GLY A 303 -9.57 30.65 11.35
N GLN A 304 -9.64 29.71 10.41
CA GLN A 304 -10.53 29.76 9.25
C GLN A 304 -11.39 28.50 9.08
N LEU A 305 -11.36 27.55 10.03
CA LEU A 305 -12.09 26.27 9.89
C LEU A 305 -13.60 26.46 9.76
N ASP A 306 -14.17 27.44 10.46
CA ASP A 306 -15.61 27.71 10.45
C ASP A 306 -16.08 28.42 9.16
N ASP A 307 -15.15 28.98 8.39
CA ASP A 307 -15.44 29.65 7.12
C ASP A 307 -15.38 28.67 5.93
N MET A 308 -14.95 27.43 6.16
CA MET A 308 -14.79 26.39 5.12
C MET A 308 -16.07 25.56 4.99
N ALA A 309 -16.55 25.37 3.76
CA ALA A 309 -17.71 24.52 3.47
C ALA A 309 -17.50 23.06 3.92
N LEU A 310 -16.25 22.59 3.84
CA LEU A 310 -15.82 21.32 4.43
C LEU A 310 -14.42 21.48 5.01
N GLN A 311 -14.27 21.13 6.29
CA GLN A 311 -12.96 21.17 6.95
C GLN A 311 -11.98 20.17 6.30
N PRO A 312 -10.69 20.52 6.14
CA PRO A 312 -9.73 19.70 5.40
C PRO A 312 -9.61 18.26 5.92
N CYS A 313 -9.92 17.26 5.09
CA CYS A 313 -9.71 15.86 5.42
C CYS A 313 -8.20 15.53 5.37
N HIS A 314 -7.55 15.88 4.27
CA HIS A 314 -6.10 15.83 4.11
C HIS A 314 -5.48 17.12 4.67
N ALA A 315 -5.12 17.07 5.95
CA ALA A 315 -4.88 18.24 6.77
C ALA A 315 -3.46 18.80 6.64
N PHE A 316 -2.48 17.93 6.43
CA PHE A 316 -1.06 18.28 6.48
C PHE A 316 -0.25 17.26 5.69
N PHE A 317 0.77 17.71 4.94
CA PHE A 317 1.74 16.82 4.31
C PHE A 317 3.16 17.37 4.37
N GLN A 318 4.11 16.45 4.38
CA GLN A 318 5.54 16.71 4.46
C GLN A 318 6.28 16.00 3.33
N PHE A 319 7.20 16.70 2.68
CA PHE A 319 8.15 16.12 1.75
C PHE A 319 9.46 15.71 2.44
N TYR A 320 10.14 14.75 1.83
CA TYR A 320 11.45 14.28 2.23
C TYR A 320 12.29 13.99 1.00
N VAL A 321 13.54 14.42 0.99
CA VAL A 321 14.49 14.15 -0.10
C VAL A 321 15.66 13.33 0.44
N ALA A 322 15.93 12.20 -0.20
CA ALA A 322 17.14 11.40 0.03
C ALA A 322 17.52 10.68 -1.26
N ASP A 323 18.83 10.52 -1.51
CA ASP A 323 19.36 9.80 -2.68
C ASP A 323 18.76 10.24 -4.02
N GLY A 324 18.50 11.54 -4.17
CA GLY A 324 17.89 12.12 -5.37
C GLY A 324 16.41 11.76 -5.58
N LYS A 325 15.74 11.18 -4.57
CA LYS A 325 14.34 10.79 -4.59
C LYS A 325 13.51 11.66 -3.64
N LEU A 326 12.34 12.08 -4.12
CA LEU A 326 11.33 12.82 -3.35
C LEU A 326 10.25 11.86 -2.84
N SER A 327 10.07 11.81 -1.53
CA SER A 327 8.96 11.13 -0.87
C SER A 327 7.97 12.14 -0.28
N CYS A 328 6.73 11.74 -0.06
CA CYS A 328 5.68 12.56 0.55
C CYS A 328 4.93 11.77 1.60
N GLN A 329 4.78 12.32 2.80
CA GLN A 329 3.90 11.81 3.84
C GLN A 329 2.68 12.70 4.00
N LEU A 330 1.48 12.14 3.92
CA LEU A 330 0.21 12.80 4.16
C LEU A 330 -0.38 12.36 5.50
N TYR A 331 -0.85 13.31 6.31
CA TYR A 331 -1.76 13.07 7.42
C TYR A 331 -3.21 13.44 7.02
N GLN A 332 -4.07 12.44 6.94
CA GLN A 332 -5.50 12.58 6.68
C GLN A 332 -6.30 12.30 7.96
N ARG A 333 -6.88 13.35 8.56
CA ARG A 333 -7.57 13.24 9.86
C ARG A 333 -8.85 12.41 9.82
N SER A 334 -9.45 12.26 8.65
CA SER A 334 -10.78 11.66 8.41
C SER A 334 -10.78 11.05 7.01
N ALA A 335 -10.95 9.75 6.93
CA ALA A 335 -10.71 8.98 5.71
C ALA A 335 -11.83 7.97 5.45
N ASP A 336 -12.72 8.33 4.53
CA ASP A 336 -13.64 7.38 3.90
C ASP A 336 -12.82 6.40 3.05
N VAL A 337 -12.66 5.17 3.55
CA VAL A 337 -11.86 4.12 2.95
C VAL A 337 -12.43 3.68 1.59
N PHE A 338 -13.74 3.76 1.39
CA PHE A 338 -14.36 3.33 0.15
C PHE A 338 -14.28 4.41 -0.92
N LEU A 339 -14.84 5.60 -0.70
CA LEU A 339 -14.88 6.64 -1.74
C LEU A 339 -13.63 7.50 -1.75
N GLY A 340 -13.24 8.04 -0.59
CA GLY A 340 -12.20 9.08 -0.49
C GLY A 340 -10.77 8.56 -0.69
N VAL A 341 -10.37 7.56 0.10
CA VAL A 341 -8.96 7.10 0.17
C VAL A 341 -8.36 6.74 -1.19
N PRO A 342 -9.06 6.04 -2.11
CA PRO A 342 -8.51 5.76 -3.44
C PRO A 342 -8.19 7.02 -4.26
N PHE A 343 -9.01 8.08 -4.12
CA PHE A 343 -8.74 9.38 -4.76
C PHE A 343 -7.60 10.11 -4.05
N ASN A 344 -7.55 10.07 -2.72
CA ASN A 344 -6.50 10.73 -1.94
C ASN A 344 -5.11 10.13 -2.23
N ILE A 345 -4.98 8.80 -2.30
CA ILE A 345 -3.73 8.13 -2.68
C ILE A 345 -3.27 8.59 -4.06
N ALA A 346 -4.15 8.53 -5.06
CA ALA A 346 -3.81 8.92 -6.42
C ALA A 346 -3.46 10.42 -6.54
N SER A 347 -4.19 11.30 -5.82
CA SER A 347 -3.95 12.74 -5.84
C SER A 347 -2.57 13.11 -5.27
N TYR A 348 -2.21 12.56 -4.11
CA TYR A 348 -0.92 12.87 -3.49
C TYR A 348 0.26 12.13 -4.12
N ALA A 349 0.05 10.94 -4.68
CA ALA A 349 1.03 10.33 -5.56
C ALA A 349 1.30 11.24 -6.76
N LEU A 350 0.26 11.74 -7.44
CA LEU A 350 0.39 12.67 -8.56
C LEU A 350 1.12 13.96 -8.16
N LEU A 351 0.76 14.57 -7.03
CA LEU A 351 1.47 15.74 -6.49
C LEU A 351 2.97 15.45 -6.27
N THR A 352 3.29 14.30 -5.69
CA THR A 352 4.68 13.88 -5.46
C THR A 352 5.45 13.76 -6.77
N HIS A 353 4.85 13.13 -7.79
CA HIS A 353 5.45 13.06 -9.13
C HIS A 353 5.63 14.44 -9.77
N MET A 354 4.64 15.33 -9.66
CA MET A 354 4.70 16.69 -10.22
C MET A 354 5.79 17.53 -9.55
N VAL A 355 5.90 17.47 -8.21
CA VAL A 355 6.94 18.19 -7.46
C VAL A 355 8.33 17.61 -7.75
N ALA A 356 8.46 16.28 -7.79
CA ALA A 356 9.72 15.64 -8.17
C ALA A 356 10.16 16.08 -9.58
N HIS A 357 9.23 16.10 -10.54
CA HIS A 357 9.46 16.54 -11.92
C HIS A 357 10.00 17.97 -12.02
N VAL A 358 9.35 18.94 -11.38
CA VAL A 358 9.78 20.36 -11.45
C VAL A 358 11.03 20.66 -10.63
N CYS A 359 11.42 19.72 -9.74
CA CYS A 359 12.65 19.77 -8.97
C CYS A 359 13.79 18.93 -9.58
N GLY A 360 13.53 18.20 -10.67
CA GLY A 360 14.53 17.32 -11.30
C GLY A 360 14.93 16.11 -10.44
N LEU A 361 14.01 15.62 -9.61
CA LEU A 361 14.20 14.48 -8.72
C LEU A 361 13.46 13.24 -9.25
N GLN A 362 13.90 12.06 -8.79
CA GLN A 362 13.12 10.83 -8.92
C GLN A 362 12.02 10.78 -7.83
N VAL A 363 11.05 9.89 -7.97
CA VAL A 363 10.08 9.61 -6.89
C VAL A 363 10.63 8.55 -5.93
N GLY A 364 10.30 8.71 -4.65
CA GLY A 364 10.47 7.71 -3.61
C GLY A 364 9.10 7.19 -3.16
N ASP A 365 8.83 7.26 -1.87
CA ASP A 365 7.62 6.71 -1.28
C ASP A 365 6.50 7.76 -1.14
N PHE A 366 5.26 7.31 -1.33
CA PHE A 366 4.10 7.99 -0.75
C PHE A 366 3.67 7.27 0.53
N ILE A 367 3.65 7.98 1.65
CA ILE A 367 3.23 7.51 2.96
C ILE A 367 1.90 8.17 3.29
N HIS A 368 0.88 7.40 3.63
CA HIS A 368 -0.44 7.91 3.99
C HIS A 368 -0.77 7.50 5.42
N THR A 369 -0.80 8.48 6.32
CA THR A 369 -1.18 8.33 7.72
C THR A 369 -2.62 8.78 7.92
N PHE A 370 -3.42 7.98 8.60
CA PHE A 370 -4.83 8.23 8.86
C PHE A 370 -5.08 8.53 10.35
N GLY A 371 -5.97 9.49 10.61
CA GLY A 371 -6.64 9.66 11.89
C GLY A 371 -7.82 8.69 11.99
N ASP A 372 -9.04 9.20 11.85
CA ASP A 372 -10.27 8.38 11.78
C ASP A 372 -10.39 7.77 10.37
N ALA A 373 -10.02 6.49 10.23
CA ALA A 373 -10.20 5.72 9.00
C ALA A 373 -11.48 4.90 9.12
N HIS A 374 -12.43 5.14 8.23
CA HIS A 374 -13.78 4.59 8.36
C HIS A 374 -14.37 4.10 7.06
N LEU A 375 -15.34 3.21 7.21
CA LEU A 375 -16.24 2.77 6.17
C LEU A 375 -17.66 3.15 6.57
N TYR A 376 -18.36 3.89 5.70
CA TYR A 376 -19.78 4.18 5.93
C TYR A 376 -20.61 2.90 5.89
N LEU A 377 -21.63 2.83 6.74
CA LEU A 377 -22.48 1.64 6.85
C LEU A 377 -23.20 1.29 5.53
N ASN A 378 -23.53 2.30 4.73
CA ASN A 378 -24.14 2.12 3.39
C ASN A 378 -23.14 1.70 2.29
N HIS A 379 -21.84 1.56 2.61
CA HIS A 379 -20.79 1.11 1.67
C HIS A 379 -20.26 -0.29 1.97
N ILE A 380 -20.74 -0.95 3.02
CA ILE A 380 -20.23 -2.25 3.50
C ILE A 380 -20.32 -3.32 2.41
N ASP A 381 -21.45 -3.42 1.72
CA ASP A 381 -21.65 -4.45 0.69
C ASP A 381 -20.81 -4.18 -0.56
N GLN A 382 -20.63 -2.91 -0.92
CA GLN A 382 -19.76 -2.47 -2.00
C GLN A 382 -18.29 -2.76 -1.68
N ALA A 383 -17.86 -2.51 -0.43
CA ALA A 383 -16.52 -2.86 0.03
C ALA A 383 -16.29 -4.37 -0.03
N ARG A 384 -17.27 -5.17 0.41
CA ARG A 384 -17.22 -6.65 0.31
C ARG A 384 -17.14 -7.13 -1.13
N ASP A 385 -17.88 -6.52 -2.07
CA ASP A 385 -17.77 -6.85 -3.50
C ASP A 385 -16.39 -6.51 -4.05
N GLN A 386 -15.85 -5.35 -3.68
CA GLN A 386 -14.51 -4.93 -4.07
C GLN A 386 -13.43 -5.90 -3.58
N LEU A 387 -13.52 -6.37 -2.33
CA LEU A 387 -12.56 -7.28 -1.70
C LEU A 387 -12.52 -8.69 -2.33
N ARG A 388 -13.50 -9.04 -3.17
CA ARG A 388 -13.51 -10.32 -3.91
C ARG A 388 -12.74 -10.27 -5.23
N ARG A 389 -12.20 -9.10 -5.60
CA ARG A 389 -11.54 -8.88 -6.89
C ARG A 389 -10.04 -8.85 -6.70
N ASP A 390 -9.32 -9.63 -7.52
CA ASP A 390 -7.87 -9.60 -7.51
C ASP A 390 -7.34 -8.25 -8.07
N PRO A 391 -6.34 -7.64 -7.42
CA PRO A 391 -5.65 -6.48 -7.99
C PRO A 391 -5.06 -6.81 -9.37
N LEU A 392 -5.19 -5.87 -10.30
CA LEU A 392 -4.52 -5.90 -11.61
C LEU A 392 -3.21 -5.09 -11.56
N GLU A 393 -2.41 -5.19 -12.63
CA GLU A 393 -1.16 -4.45 -12.78
C GLU A 393 -1.32 -2.94 -12.56
N LEU A 394 -0.33 -2.33 -11.92
CA LEU A 394 -0.30 -0.90 -11.69
C LEU A 394 -0.14 -0.14 -13.01
N SER A 395 -0.84 0.99 -13.11
CA SER A 395 -0.65 1.93 -14.21
C SER A 395 0.73 2.60 -14.16
N THR A 396 1.12 3.24 -15.24
CA THR A 396 2.29 4.14 -15.26
C THR A 396 1.82 5.60 -15.41
N LEU A 397 2.65 6.54 -15.00
CA LEU A 397 2.37 7.97 -15.11
C LEU A 397 3.31 8.61 -16.13
N TRP A 398 2.72 9.27 -17.11
CA TRP A 398 3.43 10.19 -18.00
C TRP A 398 3.09 11.64 -17.62
N LEU A 399 4.14 12.45 -17.45
CA LEU A 399 4.08 13.90 -17.30
C LEU A 399 4.78 14.56 -18.49
N ASP A 400 4.24 15.68 -18.97
CA ASP A 400 4.85 16.40 -20.09
C ASP A 400 6.25 16.93 -19.71
N PRO A 401 7.33 16.48 -20.37
CA PRO A 401 8.69 16.93 -20.07
C PRO A 401 8.92 18.42 -20.32
N ALA A 402 8.07 19.09 -21.12
CA ALA A 402 8.17 20.51 -21.38
C ALA A 402 7.76 21.37 -20.18
N VAL A 403 6.91 20.85 -19.28
CA VAL A 403 6.46 21.58 -18.08
C VAL A 403 7.62 21.73 -17.10
N LYS A 404 7.91 22.97 -16.65
CA LYS A 404 9.03 23.29 -15.75
C LYS A 404 8.61 23.92 -14.42
N GLN A 405 7.40 24.44 -14.33
CA GLN A 405 6.84 24.97 -13.10
C GLN A 405 5.58 24.20 -12.71
N ILE A 406 5.28 24.17 -11.41
CA ILE A 406 4.11 23.44 -10.88
C ILE A 406 2.79 24.02 -11.42
N ASP A 407 2.78 25.33 -11.68
CA ASP A 407 1.61 26.08 -12.17
C ASP A 407 1.34 25.88 -13.67
N ASP A 408 2.31 25.34 -14.42
CA ASP A 408 2.21 25.15 -15.87
C ASP A 408 1.55 23.81 -16.25
N PHE A 409 1.28 22.94 -15.27
CA PHE A 409 0.59 21.67 -15.53
C PHE A 409 -0.87 21.91 -15.93
N THR A 410 -1.29 21.19 -16.98
CA THR A 410 -2.67 21.15 -17.47
C THR A 410 -3.20 19.71 -17.44
N LEU A 411 -4.50 19.53 -17.65
CA LEU A 411 -5.10 18.20 -17.74
C LEU A 411 -4.45 17.31 -18.80
N ASP A 412 -3.98 17.90 -19.91
CA ASP A 412 -3.39 17.17 -21.04
C ASP A 412 -1.90 16.85 -20.81
N SER A 413 -1.22 17.62 -19.96
CA SER A 413 0.16 17.35 -19.55
C SER A 413 0.32 16.14 -18.62
N ILE A 414 -0.78 15.47 -18.26
CA ILE A 414 -0.82 14.36 -17.31
C ILE A 414 -1.61 13.19 -17.91
N ARG A 415 -0.94 12.04 -18.09
CA ARG A 415 -1.55 10.82 -18.64
C ARG A 415 -1.26 9.62 -17.74
N PHE A 416 -2.31 8.90 -17.37
CA PHE A 416 -2.20 7.59 -16.73
C PHE A 416 -2.22 6.53 -17.82
N GLU A 417 -1.09 5.88 -18.05
CA GLU A 417 -0.88 4.91 -19.12
C GLU A 417 -1.06 3.48 -18.57
N ASN A 418 -1.54 2.58 -19.42
CA ASN A 418 -1.77 1.16 -19.09
C ASN A 418 -2.69 0.92 -17.88
N TYR A 419 -3.57 1.86 -17.53
CA TYR A 419 -4.52 1.66 -16.45
C TYR A 419 -5.62 0.66 -16.84
N VAL A 420 -5.51 -0.54 -16.29
CA VAL A 420 -6.53 -1.59 -16.36
C VAL A 420 -7.20 -1.71 -14.99
N SER A 421 -8.52 -1.79 -14.97
CA SER A 421 -9.27 -1.95 -13.73
C SER A 421 -10.47 -2.87 -13.93
N HIS A 422 -10.91 -3.47 -12.83
CA HIS A 422 -12.25 -4.03 -12.74
C HIS A 422 -13.32 -2.94 -12.97
N PRO A 423 -14.57 -3.33 -13.27
CA PRO A 423 -15.68 -2.39 -13.43
C PRO A 423 -15.89 -1.47 -12.22
N ALA A 424 -16.52 -0.32 -12.44
CA ALA A 424 -16.87 0.60 -11.36
C ALA A 424 -17.81 -0.07 -10.33
N ILE A 425 -17.72 0.36 -9.08
CA ILE A 425 -18.67 0.00 -8.01
C ILE A 425 -19.32 1.31 -7.56
N SER A 426 -20.64 1.39 -7.70
CA SER A 426 -21.40 2.60 -7.33
C SER A 426 -21.67 2.62 -5.83
N ALA A 427 -21.43 3.75 -5.18
CA ALA A 427 -21.83 4.01 -3.80
C ALA A 427 -22.25 5.48 -3.66
N GLU A 428 -23.20 5.75 -2.77
CA GLU A 428 -23.74 7.09 -2.52
C GLU A 428 -22.81 7.87 -1.59
N VAL A 429 -22.58 9.16 -1.86
CA VAL A 429 -21.80 10.03 -0.98
C VAL A 429 -22.65 10.41 0.24
N SER A 430 -22.05 10.33 1.42
CA SER A 430 -22.65 10.83 2.67
C SER A 430 -22.35 12.33 2.82
N VAL A 431 -23.39 13.17 2.87
CA VAL A 431 -23.26 14.66 2.88
C VAL A 431 -23.43 15.24 4.27
#